data_AF-A0A2T4X0X0-F1
#
_entry.id   AF-A0A2T4X0X0-F1
#
_cell.length_a   1.000
_cell.length_b   1.000
_cell.length_c   1.000
_cell.angle_alpha   90.00
_cell.angle_beta   90.00
_cell.angle_gamma   90.00
#
_symmetry.space_group_name_H-M   'P 1'
#
loop_
_entity.id
_entity.type
_entity.pdbx_description
1 polymer ?
#
loop_
_entity_poly.entity_id
_entity_poly.type
_entity_poly.pdbx_seq_one_letter_code
_entity_poly.pdbx_strand_id
1 'polypeptide(L)'
;MIKFFRHIRRSLINENKMGKYFKYAIGEIILVVIGILIALQINNWNEQRKMDNTTKLILKQIQLDILSNIETTEIAKEVYNERDSIFWSMKQKELTLDDFSGLKGRPFRRAIITFNNFNMTDRGFQSLKSHPGLRPGELADITKDLEILEEYSFMFNKIDQQIKDNQEKHFEYLRTNFDWFSSQYWKGEISEEELKFYAYNPRLKNFIARKSNLFREALYSGEDYVLKSKQIYKKIDEELGQKNQELPKSIYNEIDLTQSEKQAFTGTYQLHYAPPLNRIDRNSSVDSLIISLDDKSKLKYKKFVNEKIYEFDLNPIEKNLLESIDNYVRVHLSIDENGFLKLKDFIGIPYLFKKVSHD
;
A
#
# COMPACT_ATOMS: atom_id res chain seq x y z
N MET A 1 -36.47 -39.64 -33.19
CA MET A 1 -37.53 -39.87 -32.18
C MET A 1 -38.95 -39.52 -32.66
N ILE A 2 -39.17 -38.43 -33.40
CA ILE A 2 -40.54 -38.02 -33.84
C ILE A 2 -41.28 -39.07 -34.70
N LYS A 3 -40.59 -39.82 -35.57
CA LYS A 3 -41.25 -40.79 -36.48
C LYS A 3 -41.87 -42.00 -35.75
N PHE A 4 -41.27 -42.42 -34.63
CA PHE A 4 -41.72 -43.61 -33.86
C PHE A 4 -42.99 -43.30 -33.06
N PHE A 5 -42.99 -42.21 -32.30
CA PHE A 5 -44.18 -41.74 -31.56
C PHE A 5 -45.32 -41.31 -32.51
N ARG A 6 -44.99 -40.79 -33.70
CA ARG A 6 -45.98 -40.50 -34.75
C ARG A 6 -46.67 -41.76 -35.30
N HIS A 7 -45.94 -42.88 -35.41
CA HIS A 7 -46.50 -44.15 -35.88
C HIS A 7 -47.50 -44.73 -34.87
N ILE A 8 -47.14 -44.68 -33.58
CA ILE A 8 -47.99 -45.15 -32.46
C ILE A 8 -49.26 -44.31 -32.35
N ARG A 9 -49.17 -42.98 -32.48
CA ARG A 9 -50.35 -42.10 -32.47
C ARG A 9 -51.32 -42.38 -33.63
N ARG A 10 -50.81 -42.60 -34.85
CA ARG A 10 -51.64 -42.96 -36.00
C ARG A 10 -52.34 -44.30 -35.81
N SER A 11 -51.65 -45.32 -35.28
CA SER A 11 -52.26 -46.63 -34.97
C SER A 11 -53.37 -46.51 -33.91
N LEU A 12 -53.16 -45.72 -32.85
CA LEU A 12 -54.15 -45.55 -31.78
C LEU A 12 -55.41 -44.79 -32.20
N ILE A 13 -55.28 -43.84 -33.14
CA ILE A 13 -56.42 -43.15 -33.76
C ILE A 13 -57.20 -44.10 -34.67
N ASN A 14 -56.51 -44.89 -35.49
CA ASN A 14 -57.15 -45.87 -36.38
C ASN A 14 -57.90 -46.98 -35.62
N GLU A 15 -57.53 -47.24 -34.37
CA GLU A 15 -58.19 -48.20 -33.49
C GLU A 15 -59.30 -47.60 -32.59
N ASN A 16 -59.72 -46.34 -32.80
CA ASN A 16 -60.73 -45.62 -31.98
C ASN A 16 -60.39 -45.49 -30.48
N LYS A 17 -59.11 -45.60 -30.08
CA LYS A 17 -58.66 -45.58 -28.68
C LYS A 17 -58.28 -44.17 -28.20
N MET A 18 -59.24 -43.23 -28.24
CA MET A 18 -58.99 -41.80 -27.92
C MET A 18 -58.40 -41.56 -26.51
N GLY A 19 -58.85 -42.29 -25.48
CA GLY A 19 -58.30 -42.15 -24.13
C GLY A 19 -56.82 -42.55 -23.98
N LYS A 20 -56.36 -43.53 -24.78
CA LYS A 20 -54.94 -43.90 -24.83
C LYS A 20 -54.15 -42.87 -25.64
N TYR A 21 -54.70 -42.39 -26.75
CA TYR A 21 -54.09 -41.32 -27.56
C TYR A 21 -53.74 -40.08 -26.74
N PHE A 22 -54.65 -39.58 -25.89
CA PHE A 22 -54.37 -38.42 -25.04
C PHE A 22 -53.23 -38.65 -24.03
N LYS A 23 -53.18 -39.83 -23.39
CA LYS A 23 -52.09 -40.18 -22.46
C LYS A 23 -50.72 -40.20 -23.16
N TYR A 24 -50.66 -40.74 -24.39
CA TYR A 24 -49.42 -40.77 -25.17
C TYR A 24 -49.02 -39.38 -25.69
N ALA A 25 -49.97 -38.54 -26.10
CA ALA A 25 -49.70 -37.18 -26.55
C ALA A 25 -49.18 -36.29 -25.41
N ILE A 26 -49.74 -36.41 -24.20
CA ILE A 26 -49.27 -35.72 -23.00
C ILE A 26 -47.86 -36.20 -22.63
N GLY A 27 -47.59 -37.51 -22.69
CA GLY A 27 -46.26 -38.06 -22.45
C GLY A 27 -45.20 -37.51 -23.41
N GLU A 28 -45.54 -37.32 -24.69
CA GLU A 28 -44.63 -36.73 -25.68
C GLU A 28 -44.36 -35.24 -25.40
N ILE A 29 -45.38 -34.46 -25.01
CA ILE A 29 -45.20 -33.06 -24.62
C ILE A 29 -44.29 -32.96 -23.40
N ILE A 30 -44.52 -33.78 -22.36
CA ILE A 30 -43.67 -33.80 -21.16
C ILE A 30 -42.22 -34.16 -21.51
N LEU A 31 -42.00 -35.13 -22.39
CA LEU A 31 -40.67 -35.56 -22.80
C LEU A 31 -39.94 -34.48 -23.62
N VAL A 32 -40.66 -33.76 -24.49
CA VAL A 32 -40.12 -32.59 -25.22
C VAL A 32 -39.81 -31.44 -24.25
N VAL A 33 -40.69 -31.15 -23.29
CA VAL A 33 -40.47 -30.11 -22.28
C VAL A 33 -39.25 -30.42 -21.42
N ILE A 34 -39.08 -31.66 -20.95
CA ILE A 34 -37.87 -32.10 -20.24
C ILE A 34 -36.63 -31.92 -21.12
N GLY A 35 -36.70 -32.28 -22.41
CA GLY A 35 -35.60 -32.06 -23.35
C GLY A 35 -35.20 -30.60 -23.49
N ILE A 36 -36.18 -29.69 -23.60
CA ILE A 36 -35.95 -28.24 -23.67
C ILE A 36 -35.35 -27.73 -22.36
N LEU A 37 -35.87 -28.16 -21.21
CA LEU A 37 -35.37 -27.74 -19.90
C LEU A 37 -33.92 -28.18 -19.68
N ILE A 38 -33.56 -29.41 -20.06
CA ILE A 38 -32.18 -29.89 -20.00
C ILE A 38 -31.28 -29.09 -20.95
N ALA A 39 -31.73 -28.82 -22.19
CA ALA A 39 -30.97 -28.02 -23.14
C ALA A 39 -30.71 -26.59 -22.62
N LEU A 40 -31.73 -25.96 -22.04
CA LEU A 40 -31.62 -24.65 -21.38
C LEU A 40 -30.67 -24.71 -20.18
N GLN A 41 -30.78 -25.74 -19.33
CA GLN A 41 -29.87 -25.91 -18.19
C GLN A 41 -28.41 -26.07 -18.62
N ILE A 42 -28.13 -26.87 -19.66
CA ILE A 42 -26.78 -27.04 -20.20
C ILE A 42 -26.25 -25.72 -20.76
N ASN A 43 -27.08 -24.95 -21.49
CA ASN A 43 -26.68 -23.65 -22.01
C ASN A 43 -26.36 -22.67 -20.86
N ASN A 44 -27.24 -22.56 -19.87
CA ASN A 44 -27.04 -21.70 -18.71
C ASN A 44 -25.81 -22.11 -17.89
N TRP A 45 -25.53 -23.41 -17.75
CA TRP A 45 -24.33 -23.89 -17.07
C TRP A 45 -23.04 -23.55 -17.84
N ASN A 46 -23.06 -23.66 -19.17
CA ASN A 46 -21.93 -23.28 -20.00
C ASN A 46 -21.68 -21.76 -19.97
N GLU A 47 -22.74 -20.94 -20.01
CA GLU A 47 -22.65 -19.49 -19.84
C GLU A 47 -22.08 -19.13 -18.46
N GLN A 48 -22.57 -19.76 -17.40
CA GLN A 48 -22.05 -19.53 -16.05
C GLN A 48 -20.57 -19.90 -15.95
N ARG A 49 -20.16 -21.06 -16.49
CA ARG A 49 -18.75 -21.46 -16.48
C ARG A 49 -17.84 -20.45 -17.20
N LYS A 50 -18.32 -19.85 -18.30
CA LYS A 50 -17.58 -18.80 -19.02
C LYS A 50 -17.45 -17.54 -18.15
N MET A 51 -18.54 -17.12 -17.49
CA MET A 51 -18.53 -16.00 -16.56
C MET A 51 -17.54 -16.24 -15.41
N ASP A 52 -17.59 -17.40 -14.74
CA ASP A 52 -16.70 -17.75 -13.64
C ASP A 52 -15.21 -17.70 -14.06
N ASN A 53 -14.90 -18.17 -15.27
CA ASN A 53 -13.54 -18.10 -15.82
C ASN A 53 -13.10 -16.65 -16.06
N THR A 54 -13.99 -15.80 -16.58
CA THR A 54 -13.71 -14.38 -16.76
C THR A 54 -13.51 -13.67 -15.42
N THR A 55 -14.34 -13.95 -14.42
CA THR A 55 -14.17 -13.43 -13.05
C THR A 55 -12.80 -13.80 -12.48
N LYS A 56 -12.38 -15.06 -12.60
CA LYS A 56 -11.04 -15.50 -12.15
C LYS A 56 -9.90 -14.77 -12.86
N LEU A 57 -10.04 -14.49 -14.17
CA LEU A 57 -9.04 -13.72 -14.91
C LEU A 57 -8.97 -12.27 -14.43
N ILE A 58 -10.12 -11.63 -14.16
CA ILE A 58 -10.18 -10.27 -13.63
C ILE A 58 -9.55 -10.22 -12.23
N LEU A 59 -9.90 -11.17 -11.34
CA LEU A 59 -9.31 -11.26 -10.00
C LEU A 59 -7.79 -11.40 -10.03
N LYS A 60 -7.25 -12.21 -10.94
CA LYS A 60 -5.80 -12.32 -11.16
C LYS A 60 -5.18 -11.02 -11.69
N GLN A 61 -5.87 -10.32 -12.59
CA GLN A 61 -5.39 -9.01 -13.06
C GLN A 61 -5.35 -7.99 -11.91
N ILE A 62 -6.35 -7.99 -11.03
CA ILE A 62 -6.37 -7.14 -9.83
C ILE A 62 -5.20 -7.47 -8.91
N GLN A 63 -4.89 -8.74 -8.69
CA GLN A 63 -3.71 -9.15 -7.92
C GLN A 63 -2.42 -8.60 -8.52
N LEU A 64 -2.23 -8.68 -9.85
CA LEU A 64 -1.05 -8.13 -10.54
C LEU A 64 -0.96 -6.60 -10.39
N ASP A 65 -2.07 -5.90 -10.53
CA ASP A 65 -2.12 -4.44 -10.38
C ASP A 65 -1.81 -4.03 -8.93
N ILE A 66 -2.36 -4.74 -7.95
CA ILE A 66 -2.04 -4.56 -6.52
C ILE A 66 -0.53 -4.70 -6.29
N LEU A 67 0.10 -5.75 -6.81
CA LEU A 67 1.53 -5.97 -6.62
C LEU A 67 2.38 -4.85 -7.21
N SER A 68 2.06 -4.43 -8.43
CA SER A 68 2.76 -3.34 -9.12
C SER A 68 2.61 -2.00 -8.39
N ASN A 69 1.42 -1.71 -7.88
CA ASN A 69 1.20 -0.49 -7.12
C ASN A 69 1.85 -0.54 -5.74
N ILE A 70 1.84 -1.68 -5.04
CA ILE A 70 2.58 -1.83 -3.78
C ILE A 70 4.06 -1.51 -4.01
N GLU A 71 4.68 -2.11 -5.03
CA GLU A 71 6.09 -1.84 -5.37
C GLU A 71 6.35 -0.36 -5.62
N THR A 72 5.51 0.29 -6.44
CA THR A 72 5.61 1.73 -6.73
C THR A 72 5.48 2.58 -5.46
N THR A 73 4.56 2.20 -4.57
CA THR A 73 4.28 2.90 -3.32
C THR A 73 5.42 2.77 -2.33
N GLU A 74 6.02 1.58 -2.23
CA GLU A 74 7.16 1.35 -1.33
C GLU A 74 8.39 2.13 -1.76
N ILE A 75 8.72 2.13 -3.06
CA ILE A 75 9.79 2.98 -3.60
C ILE A 75 9.53 4.46 -3.28
N ALA A 76 8.27 4.91 -3.39
CA ALA A 76 7.91 6.27 -3.04
C ALA A 76 8.15 6.59 -1.57
N LYS A 77 7.71 5.69 -0.69
CA LYS A 77 7.88 5.83 0.76
C LYS A 77 9.34 5.86 1.17
N GLU A 78 10.20 5.01 0.60
CA GLU A 78 11.65 5.03 0.84
C GLU A 78 12.25 6.41 0.50
N VAL A 79 11.93 6.94 -0.68
CA VAL A 79 12.42 8.26 -1.11
C VAL A 79 11.93 9.39 -0.21
N TYR A 80 10.66 9.34 0.21
CA TYR A 80 10.12 10.36 1.12
C TYR A 80 10.71 10.24 2.53
N ASN A 81 10.97 9.03 3.02
CA ASN A 81 11.61 8.78 4.31
C ASN A 81 13.04 9.33 4.35
N GLU A 82 13.87 9.01 3.35
CA GLU A 82 15.24 9.51 3.25
C GLU A 82 15.26 11.05 3.30
N ARG A 83 14.38 11.68 2.53
CA ARG A 83 14.30 13.15 2.45
C ARG A 83 13.75 13.79 3.72
N ASP A 84 12.73 13.20 4.33
CA ASP A 84 12.19 13.70 5.60
C ASP A 84 13.25 13.61 6.72
N SER A 85 14.05 12.55 6.73
CA SER A 85 15.18 12.41 7.65
C SER A 85 16.26 13.47 7.44
N ILE A 86 16.59 13.79 6.18
CA ILE A 86 17.50 14.91 5.86
C ILE A 86 16.91 16.24 6.36
N PHE A 87 15.64 16.52 6.07
CA PHE A 87 14.97 17.74 6.53
C PHE A 87 14.83 17.80 8.04
N TRP A 88 14.66 16.66 8.70
CA TRP A 88 14.69 16.56 10.16
C TRP A 88 16.02 17.04 10.70
N SER A 89 17.14 16.55 10.17
CA SER A 89 18.48 16.97 10.60
C SER A 89 18.70 18.48 10.44
N MET A 90 18.13 19.10 9.40
CA MET A 90 18.18 20.55 9.18
C MET A 90 17.41 21.34 10.23
N LYS A 91 16.26 20.81 10.70
CA LYS A 91 15.39 21.48 11.68
C LYS A 91 15.95 21.45 13.11
N GLN A 92 16.90 20.56 13.40
CA GLN A 92 17.48 20.39 14.74
C GLN A 92 18.65 21.33 15.04
N LYS A 93 19.09 22.13 14.06
CA LYS A 93 20.24 23.02 14.22
C LYS A 93 20.05 24.34 13.51
N GLU A 94 20.85 25.31 13.89
CA GLU A 94 21.05 26.50 13.08
C GLU A 94 21.86 26.12 11.84
N LEU A 95 21.29 26.41 10.67
CA LEU A 95 21.90 26.13 9.39
C LEU A 95 22.99 27.16 9.07
N THR A 96 24.12 26.69 8.54
CA THR A 96 25.29 27.48 8.17
C THR A 96 25.65 27.26 6.70
N LEU A 97 26.58 28.05 6.15
CA LEU A 97 27.08 27.84 4.79
C LEU A 97 27.77 26.48 4.64
N ASP A 98 28.49 26.01 5.67
CA ASP A 98 29.24 24.75 5.65
C ASP A 98 28.32 23.55 5.38
N ASP A 99 27.11 23.58 5.96
CA ASP A 99 26.08 22.54 5.78
C ASP A 99 25.69 22.30 4.32
N PHE A 100 25.80 23.32 3.46
CA PHE A 100 25.46 23.24 2.04
C PHE A 100 26.69 23.23 1.12
N SER A 101 27.88 23.46 1.68
CA SER A 101 29.12 23.58 0.93
C SER A 101 29.69 22.21 0.50
N GLY A 102 30.47 22.22 -0.59
CA GLY A 102 31.25 21.07 -1.03
C GLY A 102 30.44 19.79 -1.26
N LEU A 103 31.11 18.64 -1.11
CA LEU A 103 30.47 17.33 -1.27
C LEU A 103 29.53 16.98 -0.12
N LYS A 104 29.85 17.43 1.10
CA LYS A 104 29.06 17.16 2.32
C LYS A 104 27.67 17.79 2.27
N GLY A 105 27.53 18.96 1.63
CA GLY A 105 26.23 19.61 1.45
C GLY A 105 25.43 19.15 0.23
N ARG A 106 25.93 18.21 -0.59
CA ARG A 106 25.18 17.68 -1.74
C ARG A 106 23.87 16.98 -1.34
N PRO A 107 23.82 16.10 -0.32
CA PRO A 107 22.57 15.46 0.09
C PRO A 107 21.49 16.47 0.50
N PHE A 108 21.89 17.53 1.21
CA PHE A 108 21.01 18.60 1.66
C PHE A 108 20.41 19.38 0.49
N ARG A 109 21.25 19.83 -0.45
CA ARG A 109 20.80 20.50 -1.67
C ARG A 109 19.93 19.58 -2.53
N ARG A 110 20.33 18.32 -2.70
CA ARG A 110 19.57 17.33 -3.46
C ARG A 110 18.17 17.12 -2.88
N ALA A 111 18.02 16.98 -1.57
CA ALA A 111 16.71 16.84 -0.92
C ALA A 111 15.79 18.06 -1.19
N ILE A 112 16.38 19.26 -1.27
CA ILE A 112 15.64 20.50 -1.57
C ILE A 112 15.22 20.54 -3.05
N ILE A 113 16.15 20.35 -3.98
CA ILE A 113 15.92 20.60 -5.41
C ILE A 113 15.31 19.40 -6.15
N THR A 114 15.47 18.17 -5.67
CA THR A 114 14.93 17.01 -6.39
C THR A 114 13.50 16.69 -5.99
N PHE A 115 12.75 16.17 -6.96
CA PHE A 115 11.46 15.53 -6.76
C PHE A 115 11.40 14.25 -7.59
N ASN A 116 10.52 13.34 -7.19
CA ASN A 116 10.24 12.10 -7.90
C ASN A 116 8.75 12.12 -8.26
N ASN A 117 8.36 11.32 -9.25
CA ASN A 117 6.98 11.20 -9.69
C ASN A 117 6.54 9.77 -9.44
N PHE A 118 5.48 9.59 -8.67
CA PHE A 118 4.95 8.26 -8.34
C PHE A 118 3.47 8.23 -8.71
N ASN A 119 3.12 7.41 -9.71
CA ASN A 119 1.75 7.28 -10.17
C ASN A 119 1.28 5.83 -10.00
N MET A 120 0.23 5.64 -9.21
CA MET A 120 -0.47 4.35 -9.12
C MET A 120 -1.42 4.16 -10.32
N THR A 121 -1.70 2.91 -10.70
CA THR A 121 -2.67 2.56 -11.77
C THR A 121 -3.82 1.71 -11.24
N ASP A 122 -5.02 1.80 -11.81
CA ASP A 122 -6.24 1.16 -11.27
C ASP A 122 -7.00 0.29 -12.31
N ARG A 123 -6.29 -0.15 -13.36
CA ARG A 123 -6.88 -0.75 -14.58
C ARG A 123 -7.76 -1.99 -14.32
N GLY A 124 -7.34 -2.89 -13.44
CA GLY A 124 -8.03 -4.13 -13.11
C GLY A 124 -9.30 -3.88 -12.30
N PHE A 125 -9.32 -2.87 -11.42
CA PHE A 125 -10.52 -2.50 -10.69
C PHE A 125 -11.57 -1.84 -11.60
N GLN A 126 -11.13 -0.96 -12.52
CA GLN A 126 -12.04 -0.39 -13.53
C GLN A 126 -12.62 -1.49 -14.46
N SER A 127 -11.82 -2.52 -14.76
CA SER A 127 -12.28 -3.69 -15.51
C SER A 127 -13.31 -4.53 -14.75
N LEU A 128 -13.20 -4.62 -13.41
CA LEU A 128 -14.19 -5.28 -12.56
C LEU A 128 -15.51 -4.49 -12.50
N LYS A 129 -15.45 -3.16 -12.30
CA LYS A 129 -16.64 -2.29 -12.28
C LYS A 129 -17.46 -2.37 -13.56
N SER A 130 -16.78 -2.51 -14.70
CA SER A 130 -17.40 -2.60 -16.01
C SER A 130 -17.81 -4.03 -16.40
N HIS A 131 -17.59 -5.03 -15.54
CA HIS A 131 -17.89 -6.42 -15.85
C HIS A 131 -19.39 -6.71 -15.75
N PRO A 132 -20.09 -7.02 -16.86
CA PRO A 132 -21.55 -7.20 -16.87
C PRO A 132 -22.01 -8.53 -16.23
N GLY A 133 -21.08 -9.38 -15.79
CA GLY A 133 -21.35 -10.75 -15.32
C GLY A 133 -21.30 -10.98 -13.81
N LEU A 134 -20.99 -9.96 -12.99
CA LEU A 134 -21.02 -10.09 -11.53
C LEU A 134 -22.47 -10.26 -11.06
N ARG A 135 -22.79 -11.39 -10.43
CA ARG A 135 -24.11 -11.57 -9.83
C ARG A 135 -24.27 -10.63 -8.62
N PRO A 136 -25.47 -10.10 -8.34
CA PRO A 136 -25.72 -9.33 -7.13
C PRO A 136 -25.30 -10.11 -5.87
N GLY A 137 -24.38 -9.54 -5.08
CA GLY A 137 -23.83 -10.16 -3.87
C GLY A 137 -22.56 -10.99 -4.07
N GLU A 138 -22.19 -11.34 -5.31
CA GLU A 138 -20.94 -12.04 -5.61
C GLU A 138 -19.76 -11.06 -5.51
N LEU A 139 -18.72 -11.44 -4.77
CA LEU A 139 -17.55 -10.59 -4.47
C LEU A 139 -17.88 -9.25 -3.78
N ALA A 140 -19.06 -9.10 -3.16
CA ALA A 140 -19.49 -7.83 -2.57
C ALA A 140 -18.48 -7.25 -1.57
N ASP A 141 -17.90 -8.11 -0.73
CA ASP A 141 -16.87 -7.71 0.23
C ASP A 141 -15.57 -7.24 -0.44
N ILE A 142 -15.13 -7.94 -1.50
CA ILE A 142 -13.93 -7.57 -2.26
C ILE A 142 -14.15 -6.27 -3.03
N THR A 143 -15.32 -6.10 -3.64
CA THR A 143 -15.70 -4.87 -4.36
C THR A 143 -15.70 -3.67 -3.43
N LYS A 144 -16.33 -3.77 -2.26
CA LYS A 144 -16.32 -2.70 -1.24
C LYS A 144 -14.90 -2.37 -0.78
N ASP A 145 -14.07 -3.38 -0.58
CA ASP A 145 -12.67 -3.15 -0.20
C ASP A 145 -11.87 -2.47 -1.31
N LEU A 146 -12.12 -2.81 -2.57
CA LEU A 146 -11.48 -2.18 -3.72
C LEU A 146 -11.92 -0.72 -3.90
N GLU A 147 -13.18 -0.37 -3.57
CA GLU A 147 -13.64 1.03 -3.53
C GLU A 147 -12.84 1.85 -2.51
N ILE A 148 -12.65 1.31 -1.30
CA ILE A 148 -11.80 1.94 -0.28
C ILE A 148 -10.35 2.06 -0.78
N LEU A 149 -9.84 1.05 -1.49
CA LEU A 149 -8.49 1.09 -2.03
C LEU A 149 -8.32 2.17 -3.10
N GLU A 150 -9.34 2.40 -3.93
CA GLU A 150 -9.38 3.49 -4.90
C GLU A 150 -9.35 4.86 -4.22
N GLU A 151 -10.08 5.04 -3.11
CA GLU A 151 -10.00 6.26 -2.30
C GLU A 151 -8.58 6.51 -1.76
N TYR A 152 -7.91 5.47 -1.27
CA TYR A 152 -6.53 5.57 -0.78
C TYR A 152 -5.54 5.91 -1.90
N SER A 153 -5.67 5.27 -3.07
CA SER A 153 -4.88 5.59 -4.25
C SER A 153 -5.07 7.05 -4.68
N PHE A 154 -6.32 7.53 -4.71
CA PHE A 154 -6.64 8.91 -5.04
C PHE A 154 -5.99 9.89 -4.06
N MET A 155 -6.08 9.61 -2.76
CA MET A 155 -5.46 10.45 -1.73
C MET A 155 -3.93 10.50 -1.86
N PHE A 156 -3.29 9.36 -2.12
CA PHE A 156 -1.85 9.30 -2.32
C PHE A 156 -1.41 10.11 -3.56
N ASN A 157 -2.04 9.87 -4.72
CA ASN A 157 -1.74 10.59 -5.96
C ASN A 157 -1.97 12.11 -5.81
N LYS A 158 -2.99 12.52 -5.05
CA LYS A 158 -3.26 13.93 -4.75
C LYS A 158 -2.11 14.55 -3.93
N ILE A 159 -1.57 13.84 -2.95
CA ILE A 159 -0.45 14.32 -2.13
C ILE A 159 0.83 14.39 -2.98
N ASP A 160 1.11 13.39 -3.81
CA ASP A 160 2.27 13.43 -4.74
C ASP A 160 2.18 14.63 -5.69
N GLN A 161 0.98 14.90 -6.23
CA GLN A 161 0.76 16.08 -7.05
C GLN A 161 0.99 17.38 -6.26
N GLN A 162 0.59 17.47 -5.00
CA GLN A 162 0.89 18.64 -4.15
C GLN A 162 2.39 18.80 -3.89
N ILE A 163 3.14 17.71 -3.73
CA ILE A 163 4.60 17.73 -3.60
C ILE A 163 5.22 18.32 -4.87
N LYS A 164 4.77 17.84 -6.04
CA LYS A 164 5.20 18.34 -7.35
C LYS A 164 4.89 19.82 -7.54
N ASP A 165 3.67 20.25 -7.25
CA ASP A 165 3.26 21.65 -7.37
C ASP A 165 4.07 22.56 -6.44
N ASN A 166 4.34 22.09 -5.21
CA ASN A 166 5.17 22.83 -4.26
C ASN A 166 6.62 22.96 -4.76
N GLN A 167 7.17 21.90 -5.37
CA GLN A 167 8.49 21.93 -5.99
C GLN A 167 8.54 22.90 -7.18
N GLU A 168 7.56 22.85 -8.07
CA GLU A 168 7.52 23.70 -9.26
C GLU A 168 7.43 25.19 -8.87
N LYS A 169 6.58 25.52 -7.89
CA LYS A 169 6.50 26.89 -7.35
C LYS A 169 7.82 27.35 -6.73
N HIS A 170 8.56 26.45 -6.09
CA HIS A 170 9.88 26.78 -5.55
C HIS A 170 10.89 27.02 -6.67
N PHE A 171 10.92 26.17 -7.69
CA PHE A 171 11.79 26.35 -8.85
C PHE A 171 11.50 27.62 -9.63
N GLU A 172 10.24 27.92 -9.88
CA GLU A 172 9.88 29.15 -10.58
C GLU A 172 10.31 30.38 -9.79
N TYR A 173 10.14 30.36 -8.45
CA TYR A 173 10.67 31.41 -7.59
C TYR A 173 12.20 31.53 -7.71
N LEU A 174 12.94 30.41 -7.64
CA LEU A 174 14.39 30.45 -7.74
C LEU A 174 14.86 31.02 -9.09
N ARG A 175 14.30 30.50 -10.19
CA ARG A 175 14.66 30.88 -11.57
C ARG A 175 14.35 32.33 -11.90
N THR A 176 13.31 32.91 -11.31
CA THR A 176 12.88 34.29 -11.59
C THR A 176 13.52 35.33 -10.69
N ASN A 177 14.08 34.94 -9.53
CA ASN A 177 14.60 35.88 -8.53
C ASN A 177 16.12 35.80 -8.34
N PHE A 178 16.80 34.78 -8.85
CA PHE A 178 18.23 34.58 -8.58
C PHE A 178 19.01 34.17 -9.84
N ASP A 179 19.98 34.98 -10.23
CA ASP A 179 20.84 34.73 -11.39
C ASP A 179 21.71 33.47 -11.21
N TRP A 180 22.04 33.13 -9.96
CA TRP A 180 22.78 31.92 -9.62
C TRP A 180 21.97 30.63 -9.79
N PHE A 181 20.67 30.67 -10.09
CA PHE A 181 19.87 29.45 -10.32
C PHE A 181 20.49 28.52 -11.38
N SER A 182 21.17 29.09 -12.38
CA SER A 182 21.85 28.33 -13.44
C SER A 182 23.28 27.91 -13.09
N SER A 183 23.92 28.50 -12.08
CA SER A 183 25.37 28.35 -11.85
C SER A 183 25.76 26.92 -11.54
N GLN A 184 25.00 26.22 -10.71
CA GLN A 184 25.29 24.83 -10.39
C GLN A 184 25.19 23.92 -11.64
N TYR A 185 24.21 24.17 -12.51
CA TYR A 185 23.98 23.35 -13.70
C TYR A 185 24.99 23.61 -14.82
N TRP A 186 25.49 24.85 -14.91
CA TRP A 186 26.32 25.29 -16.05
C TRP A 186 27.80 25.37 -15.71
N LYS A 187 28.14 25.74 -14.47
CA LYS A 187 29.51 25.96 -14.01
C LYS A 187 30.01 24.87 -13.07
N GLY A 188 29.11 24.04 -12.53
CA GLY A 188 29.46 23.02 -11.53
C GLY A 188 29.87 23.59 -10.17
N GLU A 189 29.69 24.90 -9.98
CA GLU A 189 30.07 25.65 -8.78
C GLU A 189 28.82 26.22 -8.09
N ILE A 190 28.88 26.32 -6.77
CA ILE A 190 27.85 26.96 -5.94
C ILE A 190 28.38 28.32 -5.48
N SER A 191 27.63 29.39 -5.74
CA SER A 191 28.07 30.73 -5.35
C SER A 191 27.86 30.97 -3.85
N GLU A 192 28.55 31.96 -3.29
CA GLU A 192 28.36 32.34 -1.88
C GLU A 192 26.93 32.84 -1.62
N GLU A 193 26.33 33.54 -2.59
CA GLU A 193 24.94 33.99 -2.54
C GLU A 193 23.95 32.82 -2.50
N GLU A 194 24.19 31.77 -3.30
CA GLU A 194 23.39 30.55 -3.27
C GLU A 194 23.51 29.83 -1.91
N LEU A 195 24.72 29.72 -1.35
CA LEU A 195 24.93 29.15 -0.01
C LEU A 195 24.22 29.97 1.08
N LYS A 196 24.28 31.30 1.02
CA LYS A 196 23.56 32.19 1.94
C LYS A 196 22.05 32.02 1.82
N PHE A 197 21.53 31.82 0.61
CA PHE A 197 20.12 31.49 0.41
C PHE A 197 19.76 30.19 1.12
N TYR A 198 20.54 29.12 0.93
CA TYR A 198 20.26 27.83 1.58
C TYR A 198 20.33 27.89 3.11
N ALA A 199 21.32 28.58 3.67
CA ALA A 199 21.51 28.65 5.11
C ALA A 199 20.47 29.54 5.81
N TYR A 200 20.15 30.70 5.23
CA TYR A 200 19.53 31.78 5.99
C TYR A 200 18.16 32.23 5.47
N ASN A 201 17.79 31.89 4.24
CA ASN A 201 16.55 32.42 3.68
C ASN A 201 15.31 31.83 4.38
N PRO A 202 14.44 32.68 4.98
CA PRO A 202 13.26 32.19 5.70
C PRO A 202 12.24 31.50 4.78
N ARG A 203 12.16 31.87 3.49
CA ARG A 203 11.28 31.21 2.53
C ARG A 203 11.70 29.78 2.28
N LEU A 204 12.99 29.49 2.25
CA LEU A 204 13.48 28.12 2.14
C LEU A 204 13.13 27.31 3.39
N LYS A 205 13.28 27.88 4.59
CA LYS A 205 12.87 27.21 5.85
C LYS A 205 11.37 26.86 5.82
N ASN A 206 10.53 27.79 5.34
CA ASN A 206 9.09 27.54 5.15
C ASN A 206 8.82 26.46 4.09
N PHE A 207 9.57 26.44 2.99
CA PHE A 207 9.49 25.41 1.96
C PHE A 207 9.84 24.02 2.52
N ILE A 208 10.94 23.89 3.26
CA ILE A 208 11.38 22.65 3.92
C ILE A 208 10.31 22.16 4.89
N ALA A 209 9.74 23.05 5.70
CA ALA A 209 8.67 22.70 6.64
C ALA A 209 7.42 22.17 5.92
N ARG A 210 6.95 22.85 4.86
CA ARG A 210 5.80 22.38 4.07
C ARG A 210 6.09 21.05 3.37
N LYS A 211 7.27 20.91 2.77
CA LYS A 211 7.67 19.69 2.04
C LYS A 211 7.80 18.48 2.99
N SER A 212 8.38 18.68 4.18
CA SER A 212 8.41 17.66 5.23
C SER A 212 7.00 17.27 5.72
N ASN A 213 6.05 18.21 5.82
CA ASN A 213 4.65 17.86 6.12
C ASN A 213 4.04 16.99 5.01
N LEU A 214 4.21 17.38 3.75
CA LEU A 214 3.71 16.63 2.60
C LEU A 214 4.31 15.22 2.48
N PHE A 215 5.61 15.07 2.73
CA PHE A 215 6.25 13.75 2.77
C PHE A 215 5.63 12.86 3.83
N ARG A 216 5.36 13.41 5.03
CA ARG A 216 4.70 12.65 6.10
C ARG A 216 3.27 12.27 5.70
N GLU A 217 2.50 13.20 5.13
CA GLU A 217 1.17 12.92 4.54
C GLU A 217 1.23 11.80 3.47
N ALA A 218 2.25 11.80 2.60
CA ALA A 218 2.41 10.77 1.57
C ALA A 218 2.79 9.41 2.18
N LEU A 219 3.66 9.40 3.19
CA LEU A 219 4.03 8.20 3.94
C LEU A 219 2.81 7.57 4.61
N TYR A 220 1.93 8.39 5.20
CA TYR A 220 0.65 7.96 5.76
C TYR A 220 -0.23 7.27 4.72
N SER A 221 -0.54 8.02 3.66
CA SER A 221 -1.45 7.55 2.63
C SER A 221 -0.92 6.32 1.88
N GLY A 222 0.39 6.24 1.70
CA GLY A 222 1.04 5.10 1.05
C GLY A 222 1.00 3.85 1.92
N GLU A 223 1.16 4.00 3.23
CA GLU A 223 1.01 2.89 4.19
C GLU A 223 -0.43 2.36 4.20
N ASP A 224 -1.42 3.26 4.30
CA ASP A 224 -2.85 2.92 4.22
C ASP A 224 -3.17 2.09 2.97
N TYR A 225 -2.67 2.56 1.83
CA TYR A 225 -2.82 1.89 0.54
C TYR A 225 -2.20 0.49 0.53
N VAL A 226 -0.93 0.38 0.94
CA VAL A 226 -0.17 -0.88 0.88
C VAL A 226 -0.87 -1.97 1.70
N LEU A 227 -1.35 -1.64 2.89
CA LEU A 227 -1.90 -2.66 3.77
C LEU A 227 -3.32 -3.06 3.39
N LYS A 228 -4.14 -2.11 2.96
CA LYS A 228 -5.43 -2.44 2.35
C LYS A 228 -5.23 -3.33 1.13
N SER A 229 -4.22 -3.04 0.31
CA SER A 229 -3.85 -3.88 -0.83
C SER A 229 -3.48 -5.31 -0.43
N LYS A 230 -2.66 -5.49 0.63
CA LYS A 230 -2.28 -6.81 1.15
C LYS A 230 -3.50 -7.59 1.67
N GLN A 231 -4.44 -6.93 2.34
CA GLN A 231 -5.68 -7.54 2.81
C GLN A 231 -6.54 -8.02 1.64
N ILE A 232 -6.74 -7.16 0.65
CA ILE A 232 -7.53 -7.50 -0.56
C ILE A 232 -6.87 -8.63 -1.33
N TYR A 233 -5.55 -8.57 -1.53
CA TYR A 233 -4.81 -9.62 -2.21
C TYR A 233 -5.06 -10.99 -1.57
N LYS A 234 -4.99 -11.07 -0.24
CA LYS A 234 -5.29 -12.30 0.50
C LYS A 234 -6.74 -12.75 0.30
N LYS A 235 -7.72 -11.84 0.38
CA LYS A 235 -9.13 -12.19 0.10
C LYS A 235 -9.33 -12.75 -1.30
N ILE A 236 -8.67 -12.16 -2.30
CA ILE A 236 -8.70 -12.67 -3.68
C ILE A 236 -8.03 -14.05 -3.78
N ASP A 237 -6.93 -14.26 -3.07
CA ASP A 237 -6.24 -15.56 -3.02
C ASP A 237 -7.14 -16.66 -2.43
N GLU A 238 -7.89 -16.34 -1.38
CA GLU A 238 -8.89 -17.24 -0.80
C GLU A 238 -10.01 -17.58 -1.79
N GLU A 239 -10.52 -16.58 -2.50
CA GLU A 239 -11.56 -16.73 -3.53
C GLU A 239 -11.08 -17.58 -4.72
N LEU A 240 -9.80 -17.46 -5.07
CA LEU A 240 -9.17 -18.26 -6.12
C LEU A 240 -8.79 -19.68 -5.67
N GLY A 241 -8.94 -20.00 -4.38
CA GLY A 241 -8.58 -21.30 -3.80
C GLY A 241 -7.07 -21.50 -3.65
N GLN A 242 -6.30 -20.41 -3.50
CA GLN A 242 -4.83 -20.40 -3.53
C GLN A 242 -4.16 -20.25 -2.15
N LYS A 243 -4.93 -20.36 -1.05
CA LYS A 243 -4.56 -20.15 0.38
C LYS A 243 -3.16 -20.54 0.88
N ASN A 244 -2.46 -21.46 0.21
CA ASN A 244 -1.16 -21.98 0.61
C ASN A 244 0.00 -21.60 -0.33
N GLN A 245 -0.22 -20.69 -1.29
CA GLN A 245 0.87 -20.17 -2.13
C GLN A 245 1.70 -19.15 -1.35
N GLU A 246 3.03 -19.24 -1.48
CA GLU A 246 3.92 -18.20 -0.97
C GLU A 246 3.56 -16.86 -1.63
N LEU A 247 3.27 -15.84 -0.82
CA LEU A 247 2.97 -14.52 -1.38
C LEU A 247 4.26 -13.94 -2.00
N PRO A 248 4.15 -13.11 -3.06
CA PRO A 248 5.29 -12.46 -3.66
C PRO A 248 6.10 -11.65 -2.62
N LYS A 249 7.43 -11.62 -2.74
CA LYS A 249 8.31 -10.92 -1.80
C LYS A 249 7.94 -9.43 -1.61
N SER A 250 7.40 -8.78 -2.64
CA SER A 250 6.88 -7.40 -2.59
C SER A 250 5.70 -7.22 -1.62
N ILE A 251 4.98 -8.29 -1.28
CA ILE A 251 3.93 -8.25 -0.23
C ILE A 251 4.55 -8.22 1.17
N TYR A 252 5.76 -8.76 1.37
CA TYR A 252 6.36 -8.87 2.69
C TYR A 252 7.34 -7.76 3.05
N ASN A 253 7.84 -6.98 2.07
CA ASN A 253 8.99 -6.08 2.26
C ASN A 253 10.12 -6.74 3.07
N GLU A 254 10.45 -7.98 2.71
CA GLU A 254 11.64 -8.63 3.25
C GLU A 254 12.88 -8.04 2.57
N ILE A 255 13.45 -6.98 3.15
CA ILE A 255 14.90 -6.77 3.01
C ILE A 255 15.56 -7.97 3.70
N ASP A 256 16.71 -8.48 3.26
CA ASP A 256 17.51 -9.45 4.01
C ASP A 256 18.66 -8.69 4.67
N LEU A 257 18.72 -8.68 6.01
CA LEU A 257 19.80 -8.00 6.72
C LEU A 257 20.85 -9.04 7.04
N THR A 258 22.10 -8.71 6.75
CA THR A 258 23.27 -9.43 7.25
C THR A 258 23.27 -9.44 8.78
N GLN A 259 23.97 -10.40 9.39
CA GLN A 259 24.11 -10.45 10.85
C GLN A 259 24.74 -9.18 11.41
N SER A 260 25.70 -8.58 10.71
CA SER A 260 26.32 -7.32 11.08
C SER A 260 25.34 -6.15 11.13
N GLU A 261 24.42 -6.07 10.15
CA GLU A 261 23.41 -5.00 10.15
C GLU A 261 22.40 -5.20 11.26
N LYS A 262 21.98 -6.45 11.53
CA LYS A 262 21.09 -6.76 12.66
C LYS A 262 21.72 -6.35 14.00
N GLN A 263 23.01 -6.63 14.18
CA GLN A 263 23.74 -6.28 15.40
C GLN A 263 23.91 -4.76 15.58
N ALA A 264 23.94 -3.99 14.49
CA ALA A 264 23.99 -2.53 14.59
C ALA A 264 22.74 -1.93 15.28
N PHE A 265 21.58 -2.60 15.18
CA PHE A 265 20.33 -2.17 15.78
C PHE A 265 20.18 -2.54 17.26
N THR A 266 20.97 -3.45 17.82
CA THR A 266 20.79 -3.88 19.22
C THR A 266 21.20 -2.80 20.21
N GLY A 267 20.44 -2.61 21.28
CA GLY A 267 20.75 -1.68 22.37
C GLY A 267 19.51 -1.03 22.97
N THR A 268 19.74 -0.14 23.93
CA THR A 268 18.66 0.62 24.59
C THR A 268 18.52 1.99 23.95
N TYR A 269 17.28 2.37 23.67
CA TYR A 269 16.92 3.64 23.09
C TYR A 269 15.88 4.37 23.95
N GLN A 270 16.05 5.68 24.09
CA GLN A 270 15.11 6.56 24.78
C GLN A 270 14.37 7.45 23.80
N LEU A 271 13.10 7.72 24.07
CA LEU A 271 12.31 8.62 23.24
C LEU A 271 12.99 10.00 23.17
N HIS A 272 13.38 10.39 21.97
CA HIS A 272 14.01 11.68 21.69
C HIS A 272 13.02 12.67 21.09
N TYR A 273 12.13 12.19 20.23
CA TYR A 273 11.07 13.01 19.66
C TYR A 273 9.80 12.20 19.46
N ALA A 274 8.72 12.71 20.03
CA ALA A 274 7.36 12.33 19.69
C ALA A 274 6.73 13.49 18.88
N PRO A 275 6.09 13.20 17.75
CA PRO A 275 5.38 14.23 17.01
C PRO A 275 4.20 14.81 17.80
N PRO A 276 3.88 16.10 17.61
CA PRO A 276 2.68 16.69 18.20
C PRO A 276 1.45 16.10 17.49
N LEU A 277 0.93 14.99 18.03
CA LEU A 277 -0.31 14.38 17.57
C LEU A 277 -1.46 14.95 18.39
N ASN A 278 -2.33 15.75 17.77
CA ASN A 278 -3.55 16.29 18.40
C ASN A 278 -4.58 15.20 18.76
N ARG A 279 -4.29 13.91 18.56
CA ARG A 279 -5.25 12.79 18.71
C ARG A 279 -4.74 11.60 19.52
N ILE A 280 -3.49 11.59 19.99
CA ILE A 280 -3.01 10.53 20.90
C ILE A 280 -2.88 11.13 22.29
N ASP A 281 -3.49 10.47 23.27
CA ASP A 281 -3.38 10.82 24.68
C ASP A 281 -1.89 10.78 25.09
N ARG A 282 -1.34 11.92 25.56
CA ARG A 282 0.08 12.02 25.95
C ARG A 282 0.48 10.98 26.99
N ASN A 283 -0.50 10.46 27.74
CA ASN A 283 -0.38 9.40 28.72
C ASN A 283 -0.12 8.00 28.13
N SER A 284 0.12 7.86 26.83
CA SER A 284 0.37 6.56 26.19
C SER A 284 1.63 6.57 25.31
N SER A 285 2.51 7.55 25.52
CA SER A 285 3.80 7.63 24.82
C SER A 285 4.77 6.55 25.31
N VAL A 286 5.51 5.94 24.38
CA VAL A 286 6.56 4.97 24.70
C VAL A 286 7.79 5.72 25.20
N ASP A 287 8.23 5.44 26.42
CA ASP A 287 9.34 6.14 27.08
C ASP A 287 10.70 5.64 26.56
N SER A 288 10.82 4.34 26.35
CA SER A 288 12.05 3.69 25.89
C SER A 288 11.79 2.36 25.17
N LEU A 289 12.80 1.95 24.41
CA LEU A 289 12.80 0.77 23.54
C LEU A 289 14.12 0.02 23.75
N ILE A 290 14.07 -1.30 23.94
CA ILE A 290 15.25 -2.18 23.90
C ILE A 290 15.12 -3.06 22.68
N ILE A 291 16.13 -3.07 21.81
CA ILE A 291 16.20 -3.98 20.66
C ILE A 291 17.28 -5.02 20.94
N SER A 292 16.97 -6.31 20.76
CA SER A 292 17.89 -7.41 20.99
C SER A 292 17.76 -8.48 19.92
N LEU A 293 18.70 -9.42 19.88
CA LEU A 293 18.59 -10.64 19.07
C LEU A 293 18.10 -11.80 19.92
N ASP A 294 17.26 -12.67 19.35
CA ASP A 294 16.91 -13.95 19.94
C ASP A 294 17.94 -15.05 19.59
N ASP A 295 17.74 -16.24 20.15
CA ASP A 295 18.61 -17.41 19.95
C ASP A 295 18.69 -17.89 18.49
N LYS A 296 17.79 -17.41 17.62
CA LYS A 296 17.75 -17.68 16.18
C LYS A 296 18.21 -16.48 15.34
N SER A 297 18.84 -15.49 15.97
CA SER A 297 19.28 -14.24 15.34
C SER A 297 18.15 -13.46 14.65
N LYS A 298 16.95 -13.51 15.21
CA LYS A 298 15.83 -12.63 14.88
C LYS A 298 15.84 -11.43 15.80
N LEU A 299 15.53 -10.26 15.26
CA LEU A 299 15.39 -9.06 16.07
C LEU A 299 14.10 -9.14 16.90
N LYS A 300 14.20 -8.74 18.16
CA LYS A 300 13.10 -8.54 19.09
C LYS A 300 13.19 -7.13 19.64
N TYR A 301 12.06 -6.60 20.11
CA TYR A 301 12.12 -5.42 20.96
C TYR A 301 11.17 -5.51 22.15
N LYS A 302 11.57 -4.78 23.19
CA LYS A 302 10.77 -4.51 24.38
C LYS A 302 10.50 -3.02 24.43
N LYS A 303 9.26 -2.65 24.71
CA LYS A 303 8.88 -1.24 24.92
C LYS A 303 8.38 -1.03 26.33
N PHE A 304 8.64 0.18 26.83
CA PHE A 304 8.25 0.63 28.15
C PHE A 304 7.24 1.77 28.00
N VAL A 305 6.06 1.61 28.59
CA VAL A 305 4.97 2.59 28.57
C VAL A 305 4.43 2.69 29.99
N ASN A 306 4.61 3.83 30.67
CA ASN A 306 4.12 4.03 32.04
C ASN A 306 4.42 2.83 32.96
N GLU A 307 5.70 2.43 33.04
CA GLU A 307 6.18 1.31 33.87
C GLU A 307 5.72 -0.10 33.45
N LYS A 308 4.95 -0.25 32.37
CA LYS A 308 4.58 -1.56 31.80
C LYS A 308 5.52 -1.97 30.66
N ILE A 309 5.86 -3.26 30.63
CA ILE A 309 6.74 -3.86 29.63
C ILE A 309 5.92 -4.67 28.64
N TYR A 310 6.19 -4.49 27.35
CA TYR A 310 5.61 -5.30 26.27
C TYR A 310 6.70 -5.81 25.34
N GLU A 311 6.67 -7.10 24.99
CA GLU A 311 7.68 -7.78 24.16
C GLU A 311 7.06 -8.29 22.85
N PHE A 312 7.77 -8.12 21.75
CA PHE A 312 7.31 -8.52 20.42
C PHE A 312 8.47 -8.97 19.52
N ASP A 313 8.16 -9.84 18.55
CA ASP A 313 9.05 -10.20 17.46
C ASP A 313 9.05 -9.10 16.37
N LEU A 314 10.22 -8.76 15.81
CA LEU A 314 10.30 -7.92 14.61
C LEU A 314 10.12 -8.80 13.37
N ASN A 315 8.92 -8.75 12.80
CA ASN A 315 8.62 -9.34 11.51
C ASN A 315 9.18 -8.49 10.36
N PRO A 316 9.30 -9.06 9.15
CA PRO A 316 9.76 -8.34 7.96
C PRO A 316 9.05 -7.03 7.63
N ILE A 317 7.75 -6.94 7.90
CA ILE A 317 6.97 -5.70 7.69
C ILE A 317 7.43 -4.58 8.65
N GLU A 318 7.96 -4.93 9.84
CA GLU A 318 8.52 -3.99 10.83
C GLU A 318 10.00 -3.67 10.56
N LYS A 319 10.58 -4.23 9.49
CA LYS A 319 11.97 -4.02 9.09
C LYS A 319 12.21 -2.65 8.46
N ASN A 320 11.19 -2.09 7.79
CA ASN A 320 11.21 -0.76 7.20
C ASN A 320 11.10 0.38 8.24
N LEU A 321 10.87 0.08 9.53
CA LEU A 321 10.97 1.05 10.61
C LEU A 321 12.42 1.49 10.85
N LEU A 322 13.38 0.57 10.71
CA LEU A 322 14.71 0.70 11.28
C LEU A 322 15.71 1.32 10.27
N GLU A 323 15.51 2.57 9.88
CA GLU A 323 16.57 3.34 9.22
C GLU A 323 17.48 3.97 10.29
N SER A 324 18.72 3.49 10.40
CA SER A 324 19.72 4.08 11.29
C SER A 324 20.31 5.34 10.66
N ILE A 325 20.15 6.45 11.35
CA ILE A 325 20.98 7.65 11.12
C ILE A 325 21.63 7.92 12.46
N ASP A 326 22.96 7.86 12.50
CA ASP A 326 23.85 8.06 13.64
C ASP A 326 23.16 8.25 15.01
N ASN A 327 23.07 7.17 15.79
CA ASN A 327 22.50 7.08 17.13
C ASN A 327 20.97 7.19 17.27
N TYR A 328 20.19 7.17 16.18
CA TYR A 328 18.72 7.17 16.26
C TYR A 328 18.06 5.98 15.56
N VAL A 329 16.95 5.52 16.14
CA VAL A 329 16.05 4.50 15.56
C VAL A 329 14.64 5.07 15.44
N ARG A 330 14.02 4.83 14.30
CA ARG A 330 12.71 5.33 13.90
C ARG A 330 11.67 4.21 14.14
N VAL A 331 10.57 4.50 14.85
CA VAL A 331 9.54 3.47 15.16
C VAL A 331 8.13 4.03 14.98
N HIS A 332 7.27 3.30 14.26
CA HIS A 332 5.84 3.59 14.15
C HIS A 332 5.08 2.88 15.29
N LEU A 333 4.35 3.65 16.10
CA LEU A 333 3.62 3.18 17.28
C LEU A 333 2.17 3.70 17.23
N SER A 334 1.18 2.83 17.44
CA SER A 334 -0.24 3.22 17.59
C SER A 334 -0.86 2.56 18.83
N ILE A 335 -1.95 3.13 19.35
CA ILE A 335 -2.68 2.65 20.53
C ILE A 335 -4.12 2.33 20.10
N ASP A 336 -4.63 1.17 20.49
CA ASP A 336 -6.01 0.80 20.22
C ASP A 336 -7.00 1.38 21.24
N GLU A 337 -8.29 1.22 20.94
CA GLU A 337 -9.42 1.71 21.74
C GLU A 337 -9.50 1.14 23.17
N ASN A 338 -8.68 0.13 23.48
CA ASN A 338 -8.60 -0.50 24.80
C ASN A 338 -7.33 -0.11 25.56
N GLY A 339 -6.55 0.85 25.05
CA GLY A 339 -5.32 1.31 25.69
C GLY A 339 -4.15 0.35 25.55
N PHE A 340 -4.23 -0.65 24.65
CA PHE A 340 -3.09 -1.48 24.31
C PHE A 340 -2.30 -0.84 23.17
N LEU A 341 -1.00 -0.66 23.39
CA LEU A 341 -0.12 -0.12 22.39
C LEU A 341 0.20 -1.24 21.38
N LYS A 342 -0.24 -1.10 20.12
CA LYS A 342 0.13 -1.99 19.03
C LYS A 342 1.43 -1.51 18.39
N LEU A 343 2.35 -2.44 18.16
CA LEU A 343 3.23 -2.34 17.01
C LEU A 343 2.62 -3.18 15.91
N LYS A 344 2.72 -2.66 14.69
CA LYS A 344 1.77 -2.87 13.59
C LYS A 344 0.46 -2.14 13.85
N ASP A 345 0.46 -0.88 13.44
CA ASP A 345 -0.09 -0.55 12.13
C ASP A 345 0.00 0.99 11.94
N PHE A 346 0.48 1.42 10.76
CA PHE A 346 -0.21 2.46 9.98
C PHE A 346 -0.17 3.97 10.33
N ILE A 347 0.81 4.53 11.05
CA ILE A 347 0.85 6.00 11.21
C ILE A 347 2.27 6.55 10.98
N GLY A 348 2.53 6.92 9.71
CA GLY A 348 3.63 7.70 9.09
C GLY A 348 4.19 8.97 9.76
N ILE A 349 4.09 9.19 11.08
CA ILE A 349 5.08 10.03 11.77
C ILE A 349 5.78 9.17 12.82
N PRO A 350 7.06 8.85 12.58
CA PRO A 350 7.76 7.97 13.47
C PRO A 350 8.20 8.69 14.74
N TYR A 351 8.14 7.95 15.83
CA TYR A 351 8.85 8.29 17.05
C TYR A 351 10.34 8.11 16.76
N LEU A 352 11.16 9.08 17.18
CA LEU A 352 12.61 8.95 17.12
C LEU A 352 13.11 8.57 18.49
N PHE A 353 13.82 7.46 18.58
CA PHE A 353 14.48 7.02 19.79
C PHE A 353 15.98 7.18 19.64
N LYS A 354 16.64 7.79 20.64
CA LYS A 354 18.09 7.96 20.70
C LYS A 354 18.71 6.77 21.43
N LYS A 355 19.74 6.16 20.85
CA LYS A 355 20.53 5.11 21.49
C LYS A 355 21.25 5.70 22.71
N VAL A 356 21.04 5.09 23.87
CA VAL A 356 21.62 5.52 25.16
C VAL A 356 22.56 4.47 25.75
N SER A 357 22.51 3.22 25.28
CA SER A 357 23.53 2.21 25.59
C SER A 357 23.80 1.28 24.40
N HIS A 358 25.04 0.82 24.30
CA HIS A 358 25.38 -0.44 23.64
C HIS A 358 25.38 -1.50 24.73
N ASP A 359 24.65 -2.60 24.50
CA ASP A 359 24.89 -3.84 25.21
C ASP A 359 25.97 -4.64 24.47
#